data_AF-A0A924B103-F1
#
_entry.id   AF-A0A924B103-F1
#
_cell.length_a   1.000
_cell.length_b   1.000
_cell.length_c   1.000
_cell.angle_alpha   90.00
_cell.angle_beta   90.00
_cell.angle_gamma   90.00
#
_symmetry.space_group_name_H-M   'P 1'
#
loop_
_entity.id
_entity.type
_entity.pdbx_description
1 polymer ?
#
loop_
_entity_poly.entity_id
_entity_poly.type
_entity_poly.pdbx_seq_one_letter_code
_entity_poly.pdbx_strand_id
1 'polypeptide(L)'
;MTTKIKKIFLNGLITLLPLAVTIYILVTGITLIENILGKFIRDILPEGLYFTGYGFVATLLLIFIFGLLVNNLITATIIKKIQTKLTEIPIIKAVYSPLRDLIN
;
A
#
# COMPACT_ATOMS: atom_id res chain seq x y z
N MET A 1 -3.12 -41.68 -11.15
CA MET A 1 -4.07 -40.73 -11.77
C MET A 1 -4.32 -39.49 -10.91
N THR A 2 -4.50 -39.65 -9.60
CA THR A 2 -4.63 -38.57 -8.59
C THR A 2 -3.48 -37.54 -8.58
N THR A 3 -2.25 -37.98 -8.84
CA THR A 3 -1.06 -37.10 -8.91
C THR A 3 -1.13 -36.09 -10.06
N LYS A 4 -1.75 -36.44 -11.20
CA LYS A 4 -1.90 -35.50 -12.34
C LYS A 4 -2.90 -34.39 -12.02
N ILE A 5 -4.02 -34.73 -11.39
CA ILE A 5 -5.06 -33.76 -11.00
C ILE A 5 -4.51 -32.78 -9.95
N LYS A 6 -3.81 -33.30 -8.92
CA LYS A 6 -3.15 -32.47 -7.90
C LYS A 6 -2.14 -31.51 -8.52
N LYS A 7 -1.34 -31.97 -9.48
CA LYS A 7 -0.36 -31.13 -10.19
C LYS A 7 -1.01 -30.00 -10.99
N ILE A 8 -2.10 -30.30 -11.71
CA ILE A 8 -2.84 -29.29 -12.48
C ILE A 8 -3.44 -28.23 -11.55
N PHE A 9 -4.07 -28.65 -10.45
CA PHE A 9 -4.63 -27.73 -9.45
C PHE A 9 -3.55 -26.85 -8.80
N LEU A 10 -2.44 -27.44 -8.35
CA LEU A 10 -1.33 -26.68 -7.74
C LEU A 10 -0.70 -25.70 -8.72
N ASN A 11 -0.53 -26.09 -9.99
CA ASN A 11 -0.02 -25.19 -11.01
C ASN A 11 -0.97 -24.01 -11.24
N GLY A 12 -2.29 -24.26 -11.30
CA GLY A 12 -3.30 -23.20 -11.39
C GLY A 12 -3.28 -22.26 -10.18
N LEU A 13 -3.19 -22.82 -8.97
CA LEU A 13 -3.11 -22.04 -7.74
C LEU A 13 -1.86 -21.16 -7.71
N ILE A 14 -0.67 -21.72 -7.96
CA ILE A 14 0.60 -20.97 -7.98
C ILE A 14 0.56 -19.87 -9.03
N THR A 15 -0.04 -20.12 -10.19
CA THR A 15 -0.18 -19.13 -11.27
C THR A 15 -1.11 -17.98 -10.89
N LEU A 16 -2.19 -18.26 -10.16
CA LEU A 16 -3.15 -17.26 -9.71
C LEU A 16 -2.70 -16.52 -8.44
N LEU A 17 -1.78 -17.10 -7.67
CA LEU A 17 -1.34 -16.58 -6.37
C LEU A 17 -0.82 -15.14 -6.45
N PRO A 18 0.03 -14.74 -7.42
CA PRO A 18 0.48 -13.36 -7.56
C PRO A 18 -0.67 -12.37 -7.80
N LEU A 19 -1.65 -12.77 -8.63
CA LEU A 19 -2.83 -11.94 -8.92
C LEU A 19 -3.72 -11.79 -7.68
N ALA A 20 -3.98 -12.90 -6.98
CA ALA A 20 -4.77 -12.88 -5.75
C ALA A 20 -4.12 -12.00 -4.68
N VAL A 21 -2.78 -12.09 -4.51
CA VAL A 21 -2.03 -11.23 -3.59
C VAL A 21 -2.13 -9.77 -4.00
N THR A 22 -2.03 -9.46 -5.29
CA THR A 22 -2.16 -8.09 -5.80
C THR A 22 -3.54 -7.51 -5.47
N ILE A 23 -4.61 -8.25 -5.80
CA ILE A 23 -6.00 -7.85 -5.50
C ILE A 23 -6.18 -7.66 -3.98
N TYR A 24 -5.68 -8.60 -3.19
CA TYR A 24 -5.77 -8.53 -1.72
C TYR A 24 -5.10 -7.27 -1.16
N ILE A 25 -3.89 -6.95 -1.64
CA ILE A 25 -3.15 -5.75 -1.22
C ILE A 25 -3.93 -4.49 -1.62
N LEU A 26 -4.46 -4.42 -2.84
CA LEU A 26 -5.23 -3.26 -3.31
C LEU A 26 -6.49 -3.04 -2.47
N VAL A 27 -7.30 -4.08 -2.28
CA VAL A 27 -8.54 -3.99 -1.50
C VAL A 27 -8.25 -3.63 -0.05
N THR A 28 -7.26 -4.28 0.56
CA THR A 28 -6.88 -4.00 1.95
C THR A 28 -6.34 -2.59 2.10
N GLY A 29 -5.47 -2.14 1.18
CA GLY A 29 -4.92 -0.78 1.20
C GLY A 29 -6.00 0.28 1.10
N ILE A 30 -6.91 0.16 0.13
CA ILE A 30 -8.03 1.09 -0.04
C ILE A 30 -8.92 1.10 1.22
N THR A 31 -9.23 -0.07 1.76
CA THR A 31 -10.10 -0.19 2.94
C THR A 31 -9.43 0.38 4.20
N LEU A 32 -8.14 0.14 4.40
CA LEU A 32 -7.36 0.71 5.52
C LEU A 32 -7.39 2.23 5.49
N ILE A 33 -7.16 2.80 4.31
CA ILE A 33 -7.20 4.25 4.11
C ILE A 33 -8.61 4.78 4.34
N GLU A 34 -9.64 4.19 3.73
CA GLU A 34 -11.04 4.62 3.92
C GLU A 34 -11.42 4.56 5.41
N ASN A 35 -10.97 3.56 6.14
CA ASN A 35 -11.23 3.43 7.58
C ASN A 35 -10.51 4.49 8.42
N ILE A 36 -9.29 4.90 8.05
CA ILE A 36 -8.52 5.91 8.78
C ILE A 36 -9.01 7.31 8.39
N LEU A 37 -8.91 7.63 7.10
CA LEU A 37 -9.17 8.96 6.55
C LEU A 37 -10.66 9.21 6.40
N GLY A 38 -11.43 8.23 5.94
CA GLY A 38 -12.88 8.36 5.85
C GLY A 38 -13.52 8.56 7.22
N LYS A 39 -13.03 7.88 8.27
CA LYS A 39 -13.46 8.17 9.65
C LYS A 39 -13.14 9.60 10.08
N PHE A 40 -11.89 10.04 9.87
CA PHE A 40 -11.48 11.42 10.20
C PHE A 40 -12.33 12.47 9.47
N ILE A 41 -12.67 12.22 8.20
CA ILE A 41 -13.55 13.08 7.41
C ILE A 41 -14.97 13.06 7.95
N ARG A 42 -15.53 11.90 8.33
CA ARG A 42 -16.87 11.82 8.95
C ARG A 42 -16.96 12.58 10.27
N ASP A 43 -15.89 12.58 11.06
CA ASP A 43 -15.87 13.29 12.34
C ASP A 43 -15.82 14.82 12.16
N ILE A 44 -15.38 15.31 10.98
CA ILE A 44 -15.25 16.74 10.67
C ILE A 44 -16.42 17.26 9.81
N LEU A 45 -16.95 16.44 8.92
CA LEU A 45 -18.04 16.83 8.02
C LEU A 45 -19.41 16.63 8.70
N PRO A 46 -20.35 17.57 8.51
CA PRO A 46 -21.74 17.40 8.91
C PRO A 46 -22.37 16.11 8.34
N GLU A 47 -23.25 15.49 9.13
CA GLU A 47 -24.00 14.31 8.69
C GLU A 47 -24.76 14.61 7.38
N GLY A 48 -24.49 13.81 6.34
CA GLY A 48 -25.10 13.94 5.01
C GLY A 48 -24.19 14.42 3.88
N LEU A 49 -22.98 14.92 4.19
CA LEU A 49 -21.98 15.31 3.17
C LEU A 49 -20.94 14.24 2.87
N TYR A 50 -20.99 13.08 3.55
CA TYR A 50 -20.08 11.97 3.31
C TYR A 50 -20.65 10.99 2.27
N PHE A 51 -19.93 10.84 1.15
CA PHE A 51 -20.16 9.83 0.13
C PHE A 51 -19.08 8.76 0.19
N THR A 52 -19.49 7.50 0.00
CA THR A 52 -18.57 6.36 -0.13
C THR A 52 -17.60 6.64 -1.29
N GLY A 53 -16.29 6.67 -0.99
CA GLY A 53 -15.23 6.99 -1.95
C GLY A 53 -14.43 8.26 -1.63
N TYR A 54 -14.84 9.07 -0.65
CA TYR A 54 -14.04 10.22 -0.23
C TYR A 54 -12.69 9.84 0.36
N GLY A 55 -12.53 8.70 1.02
CA GLY A 55 -11.21 8.25 1.49
C GLY A 55 -10.28 7.92 0.33
N PHE A 56 -10.79 7.42 -0.80
CA PHE A 56 -9.98 7.26 -2.03
C PHE A 56 -9.52 8.62 -2.59
N VAL A 57 -10.41 9.61 -2.67
CA VAL A 57 -10.03 10.98 -3.09
C VAL A 57 -9.01 11.60 -2.12
N ALA A 58 -9.23 11.43 -0.81
CA ALA A 58 -8.30 11.88 0.22
C ALA A 58 -6.93 11.18 0.09
N THR A 59 -6.91 9.91 -0.33
CA THR A 59 -5.65 9.20 -0.66
C THR A 59 -4.89 9.91 -1.77
N LEU A 60 -5.56 10.22 -2.89
CA LEU A 60 -4.93 10.88 -4.02
C LEU A 60 -4.38 12.25 -3.64
N LEU A 61 -5.15 13.02 -2.86
CA LEU A 61 -4.70 14.30 -2.33
C LEU A 61 -3.50 14.14 -1.40
N LEU A 62 -3.50 13.15 -0.51
CA LEU A 62 -2.36 12.88 0.36
C LEU A 62 -1.11 12.47 -0.43
N ILE A 63 -1.24 11.56 -1.41
CA ILE A 63 -0.13 11.17 -2.29
C ILE A 63 0.45 12.41 -2.98
N PHE A 64 -0.40 13.30 -3.47
CA PHE A 64 0.02 14.55 -4.10
C PHE A 64 0.78 15.46 -3.11
N ILE A 65 0.24 15.67 -1.91
CA ILE A 65 0.91 16.46 -0.86
C ILE A 65 2.26 15.83 -0.47
N PHE A 66 2.31 14.51 -0.30
CA PHE A 66 3.57 13.81 -0.03
C PHE A 66 4.58 14.01 -1.17
N GLY A 67 4.14 13.95 -2.43
CA GLY A 67 4.98 14.25 -3.58
C GLY A 67 5.55 15.67 -3.56
N LEU A 68 4.72 16.67 -3.23
CA LEU A 68 5.18 18.05 -3.07
C LEU A 68 6.19 18.19 -1.92
N LEU A 69 5.95 17.50 -0.80
CA LEU A 69 6.86 17.52 0.34
C LEU A 69 8.21 16.90 0.00
N VAL A 70 8.24 15.77 -0.71
CA VAL A 70 9.48 15.07 -1.12
C VAL A 70 10.36 15.96 -1.99
N ASN A 71 9.77 16.85 -2.80
CA ASN A 71 10.51 17.80 -3.62
C ASN A 71 11.26 18.89 -2.81
N ASN A 72 11.08 18.93 -1.48
CA ASN A 72 11.81 19.82 -0.59
C ASN A 72 13.08 19.12 -0.03
N LEU A 73 14.22 19.83 -0.06
CA LEU A 73 15.54 19.33 0.41
C LEU A 73 15.51 18.84 1.88
N ILE A 74 14.69 19.47 2.71
CA ILE A 74 14.52 19.10 4.13
C ILE A 74 13.88 17.71 4.24
N THR A 75 12.78 17.49 3.50
CA THR A 75 12.04 16.22 3.52
C THR A 75 12.88 15.07 3.00
N ALA A 76 13.65 15.29 1.93
CA ALA A 76 14.56 14.29 1.38
C ALA A 76 15.58 13.79 2.44
N THR A 77 16.09 14.70 3.27
CA THR A 77 17.05 14.37 4.34
C THR A 77 16.40 13.54 5.46
N ILE A 78 15.18 13.92 5.88
CA ILE A 78 14.43 13.19 6.91
C ILE A 78 14.08 11.77 6.43
N ILE A 79 13.59 11.64 5.19
CA ILE A 79 13.23 10.35 4.60
C ILE A 79 14.45 9.44 4.54
N LYS A 80 15.61 9.95 4.09
CA LYS A 80 16.84 9.17 4.05
C LYS A 80 17.23 8.62 5.45
N LYS A 81 17.08 9.44 6.50
CA LYS A 81 17.38 9.02 7.88
C LYS A 81 16.42 7.95 8.40
N ILE A 82 15.12 8.08 8.10
CA ILE A 82 14.11 7.06 8.44
C ILE A 82 14.41 5.77 7.69
N GLN A 83 14.74 5.87 6.40
CA GLN A 83 15.05 4.73 5.55
C GLN A 83 16.25 3.94 6.07
N THR A 84 17.33 4.61 6.47
CA THR A 84 18.49 3.95 7.09
C THR A 84 18.08 3.15 8.32
N LYS A 85 17.28 3.74 9.23
CA LYS A 85 16.77 3.03 10.41
C LYS A 85 15.85 1.86 10.07
N LEU A 86 14.99 1.99 9.06
CA LEU A 86 14.11 0.91 8.63
C LEU A 86 14.92 -0.27 8.05
N THR A 87 16.00 0.01 7.33
CA THR A 87 16.88 -1.02 6.77
C THR A 87 17.77 -1.72 7.80
N GLU A 88 17.84 -1.23 9.04
CA GLU A 88 18.50 -1.92 10.14
C GLU A 88 17.66 -3.10 10.66
N ILE A 89 16.33 -3.08 10.46
CA ILE A 89 15.43 -4.14 10.89
C ILE A 89 15.36 -5.22 9.78
N PRO A 90 15.82 -6.47 10.03
CA PRO A 90 15.97 -7.48 8.98
C PRO A 90 14.69 -7.80 8.22
N ILE A 91 13.56 -7.87 8.91
CA ILE A 91 12.24 -8.18 8.33
C ILE A 91 11.79 -7.06 7.38
N ILE A 92 11.98 -5.81 7.79
CA ILE A 92 11.58 -4.65 6.98
C ILE A 92 12.48 -4.52 5.76
N LYS A 93 13.79 -4.74 5.95
CA LYS A 93 14.77 -4.72 4.85
C LYS A 93 14.42 -5.73 3.75
N ALA A 94 13.99 -6.94 4.10
CA ALA A 94 13.64 -7.99 3.13
C ALA A 94 12.49 -7.59 2.18
N VAL A 95 11.57 -6.73 2.63
CA VAL A 95 10.43 -6.25 1.82
C VAL A 95 10.77 -4.93 1.12
N TYR A 96 11.41 -4.01 1.84
CA TYR A 96 11.62 -2.64 1.36
C TYR A 96 12.76 -2.52 0.34
N SER A 97 13.84 -3.31 0.49
CA SER A 97 15.00 -3.22 -0.40
C SER A 97 14.66 -3.57 -1.85
N PRO A 98 13.98 -4.70 -2.16
CA PRO A 98 13.60 -5.03 -3.53
C PRO A 98 12.70 -3.98 -4.18
N LEU A 99 11.77 -3.39 -3.42
CA LEU A 99 10.88 -2.33 -3.93
C LEU A 99 11.65 -1.06 -4.31
N ARG A 100 12.67 -0.71 -3.51
CA ARG A 100 13.50 0.47 -3.78
C ARG A 100 14.41 0.25 -4.99
N ASP A 101 14.95 -0.94 -5.15
CA ASP A 101 15.84 -1.27 -6.27
C ASP A 101 15.12 -1.19 -7.63
N LEU A 102 13.78 -1.21 -7.65
CA LEU A 102 12.97 -0.96 -8.85
C LEU A 102 12.80 0.52 -9.19
N ILE A 103 13.04 1.42 -8.24
CA ILE A 103 12.76 2.86 -8.36
C ILE A 103 14.04 3.67 -8.58
N ASN A 104 15.19 3.19 -8.07
CA ASN A 104 16.52 3.77 -8.29
C ASN A 104 17.07 3.41 -9.68
#